data_AF-A0A452YGF9-F1
#
_entry.id   AF-A0A452YGF9-F1
#
_cell.length_a   1.000
_cell.length_b   1.000
_cell.length_c   1.000
_cell.angle_alpha   90.00
_cell.angle_beta   90.00
_cell.angle_gamma   90.00
#
_symmetry.space_group_name_H-M   'P 1'
#
loop_
_entity.id
_entity.type
_entity.pdbx_description
1 polymer ?
#
loop_
_entity_poly.entity_id
_entity_poly.type
_entity_poly.pdbx_seq_one_letter_code
_entity_poly.pdbx_strand_id
1 'polypeptide(L)'
;MESLISDQNRSIATLAITTLLKTGNESSVDRLMKQMTNFMSDIADEFKIVVVEAIRSLCLKFPLKYRSLMNFLSNILREEGGFDYKKAIVDSIIILIRDIPDAKESGLFHLCEFIEDCEFTYLSTQILHFLGNEGPKTSDPSKYIRYIYNRVILENATVRASAVSTLAKFGALVDALK
;
A
#
# COMPACT_ATOMS: atom_id res chain seq x y z
N MET A 1 -14.23 -8.22 23.93
CA MET A 1 -13.30 -7.34 23.18
C MET A 1 -13.88 -6.92 21.83
N GLU A 2 -14.39 -7.84 20.99
CA GLU A 2 -15.02 -7.43 19.71
C GLU A 2 -16.22 -6.48 19.88
N SER A 3 -16.97 -6.57 20.99
CA SER A 3 -18.04 -5.61 21.31
C SER A 3 -17.56 -4.18 21.51
N LEU A 4 -16.29 -3.96 21.84
CA LEU A 4 -15.69 -2.63 22.03
C LEU A 4 -15.34 -1.96 20.70
N ILE A 5 -15.39 -2.69 19.57
CA ILE A 5 -15.20 -2.11 18.23
C ILE A 5 -16.32 -1.12 17.90
N SER A 6 -17.54 -1.38 18.41
CA SER A 6 -18.72 -0.53 18.24
C SER A 6 -18.89 0.50 19.35
N ASP A 7 -17.87 0.73 20.17
CA ASP A 7 -17.92 1.73 21.25
C ASP A 7 -18.06 3.14 20.66
N GLN A 8 -18.87 3.99 21.29
CA GLN A 8 -19.04 5.39 20.87
C GLN A 8 -17.71 6.16 20.97
N ASN A 9 -16.84 5.77 21.89
CA ASN A 9 -15.52 6.35 22.03
C ASN A 9 -14.55 5.73 21.01
N ARG A 10 -14.25 6.49 19.96
CA ARG A 10 -13.37 6.04 18.86
C ARG A 10 -11.94 5.70 19.31
N SER A 11 -11.45 6.30 20.39
CA SER A 11 -10.14 5.96 20.95
C SER A 11 -10.15 4.58 21.60
N ILE A 12 -11.22 4.23 22.33
CA ILE A 12 -11.40 2.90 22.94
C ILE A 12 -11.57 1.85 21.84
N ALA A 13 -12.39 2.13 20.82
CA ALA A 13 -12.58 1.24 19.69
C ALA A 13 -11.27 1.00 18.91
N THR A 14 -10.44 2.04 18.72
CA THR A 14 -9.13 1.92 18.07
C THR A 14 -8.17 1.05 18.87
N LEU A 15 -8.11 1.23 20.20
CA LEU A 15 -7.29 0.40 21.07
C LEU A 15 -7.78 -1.06 21.08
N ALA A 16 -9.09 -1.29 21.10
CA ALA A 16 -9.67 -2.62 21.02
C ALA A 16 -9.30 -3.31 19.69
N ILE A 17 -9.45 -2.63 18.55
CA ILE A 17 -9.06 -3.17 17.24
C ILE A 17 -7.57 -3.44 17.17
N THR A 18 -6.74 -2.50 17.61
CA THR A 18 -5.28 -2.67 17.60
C THR A 18 -4.87 -3.88 18.44
N THR A 19 -5.53 -4.08 19.58
CA THR A 19 -5.31 -5.26 20.45
C THR A 19 -5.77 -6.54 19.76
N LEU A 20 -6.95 -6.54 19.13
CA LEU A 20 -7.46 -7.68 18.36
C LEU A 20 -6.56 -8.05 17.17
N LEU A 21 -5.97 -7.07 16.49
CA LEU A 21 -4.99 -7.31 15.43
C LEU A 21 -3.70 -7.92 16.00
N LYS A 22 -3.18 -7.37 17.10
CA LYS A 22 -1.95 -7.91 17.74
C LYS A 22 -2.15 -9.33 18.29
N THR A 23 -3.33 -9.62 18.82
CA THR A 23 -3.71 -10.93 19.39
C THR A 23 -4.41 -11.86 18.40
N GLY A 24 -4.63 -11.41 17.16
CA GLY A 24 -5.36 -12.14 16.14
C GLY A 24 -4.70 -13.46 15.77
N ASN A 25 -5.54 -14.43 15.40
CA ASN A 25 -5.12 -15.71 14.86
C ASN A 25 -5.33 -15.73 13.34
N GLU A 26 -4.68 -16.64 12.63
CA GLU A 26 -4.75 -16.70 11.17
C GLU A 26 -6.19 -16.89 10.64
N SER A 27 -7.02 -17.63 11.37
CA SER A 27 -8.42 -17.86 11.01
C SER A 27 -9.32 -16.63 11.15
N SER A 28 -8.98 -15.67 12.01
CA SER A 28 -9.80 -14.48 12.26
C SER A 28 -9.48 -13.32 11.33
N VAL A 29 -8.36 -13.37 10.59
CA VAL A 29 -7.88 -12.29 9.71
C VAL A 29 -8.98 -11.81 8.77
N ASP A 30 -9.60 -12.74 8.03
CA ASP A 30 -10.59 -12.40 7.01
C ASP A 30 -11.87 -11.77 7.62
N ARG A 31 -12.25 -12.18 8.84
CA ARG A 31 -13.37 -11.58 9.58
C ARG A 31 -13.02 -10.17 10.08
N LEU A 32 -11.82 -10.00 10.63
CA LEU A 32 -11.34 -8.72 11.14
C LEU A 32 -11.28 -7.68 10.01
N MET A 33 -10.74 -8.05 8.84
CA MET A 33 -10.67 -7.13 7.69
C MET A 33 -12.05 -6.61 7.27
N LYS A 34 -13.08 -7.47 7.26
CA LYS A 34 -14.46 -7.06 6.92
C LYS A 34 -15.05 -6.06 7.91
N GLN A 35 -14.82 -6.26 9.21
CA GLN A 35 -15.31 -5.35 10.24
C GLN A 35 -14.58 -4.00 10.19
N MET A 36 -13.32 -4.02 9.80
CA MET A 36 -12.47 -2.83 9.78
C MET A 36 -12.78 -1.86 8.65
N THR A 37 -13.27 -2.33 7.50
CA THR A 37 -13.60 -1.43 6.37
C THR A 37 -14.56 -0.32 6.80
N ASN A 38 -15.63 -0.67 7.53
CA ASN A 38 -16.60 0.30 8.03
C ASN A 38 -16.04 1.16 9.18
N PHE A 39 -15.06 0.65 9.93
CA PHE A 39 -14.45 1.39 11.03
C PHE A 39 -13.48 2.48 10.53
N MET A 40 -12.76 2.22 9.44
CA MET A 40 -11.76 3.15 8.90
C MET A 40 -12.37 4.44 8.37
N SER A 41 -13.62 4.41 7.89
CA SER A 41 -14.36 5.61 7.47
C SER A 41 -14.78 6.51 8.63
N ASP A 42 -14.84 5.97 9.85
CA ASP A 42 -15.45 6.60 11.02
C ASP A 42 -14.44 7.28 11.96
N ILE A 43 -13.14 7.19 11.67
CA ILE A 43 -12.06 7.64 12.55
C ILE A 43 -11.14 8.63 11.86
N ALA A 44 -10.46 9.46 12.66
CA ALA A 44 -9.46 10.41 12.18
C ALA A 44 -8.19 9.70 11.69
N ASP A 45 -7.46 10.35 10.77
CA ASP A 45 -6.27 9.81 10.11
C ASP A 45 -5.18 9.35 11.09
N GLU A 46 -5.00 10.05 12.21
CA GLU A 46 -4.05 9.66 13.26
C GLU A 46 -4.31 8.23 13.78
N PHE A 47 -5.58 7.86 13.93
CA PHE A 47 -5.96 6.51 14.35
C PHE A 47 -5.87 5.50 13.21
N LYS A 48 -6.17 5.93 11.96
CA LYS A 48 -6.01 5.08 10.78
C LYS A 48 -4.56 4.65 10.59
N ILE A 49 -3.59 5.53 10.85
CA ILE A 49 -2.16 5.22 10.80
C ILE A 49 -1.81 4.07 11.75
N VAL A 50 -2.27 4.13 13.01
CA VAL A 50 -2.03 3.05 13.99
C VAL A 50 -2.62 1.72 13.52
N VAL A 51 -3.80 1.76 12.90
CA VAL A 51 -4.45 0.58 12.34
C VAL A 51 -3.64 0.00 11.18
N VAL A 52 -3.15 0.83 10.26
CA VAL A 52 -2.30 0.40 9.12
C VAL A 52 -1.04 -0.29 9.62
N GLU A 53 -0.37 0.26 10.63
CA GLU A 53 0.81 -0.36 11.22
C GLU A 53 0.53 -1.72 11.87
N ALA A 54 -0.64 -1.85 12.51
CA ALA A 54 -1.09 -3.12 13.08
C ALA A 54 -1.39 -4.17 11.98
N ILE A 55 -2.00 -3.77 10.88
CA ILE A 55 -2.25 -4.63 9.71
C ILE A 55 -0.95 -5.10 9.08
N ARG A 56 0.01 -4.19 8.87
CA ARG A 56 1.35 -4.53 8.38
C ARG A 56 2.00 -5.59 9.28
N SER A 57 1.98 -5.36 10.59
CA SER A 57 2.56 -6.29 11.58
C SER A 57 1.86 -7.66 11.55
N LEU A 58 0.53 -7.67 11.38
CA LEU A 58 -0.25 -8.90 11.25
C LEU A 58 0.08 -9.66 9.96
N CYS A 59 0.31 -8.95 8.86
CA CYS A 59 0.69 -9.54 7.58
C CYS A 59 2.08 -10.19 7.64
N LEU A 60 3.04 -9.53 8.28
CA LEU A 60 4.36 -10.10 8.53
C LEU A 60 4.29 -11.33 9.46
N LYS A 61 3.35 -11.34 10.41
CA LYS A 61 3.11 -12.49 11.30
C LYS A 61 2.46 -13.67 10.59
N PHE A 62 1.57 -13.42 9.63
CA PHE A 62 0.86 -14.45 8.85
C PHE A 62 1.02 -14.22 7.33
N PRO A 63 2.20 -14.50 6.74
CA PRO A 63 2.47 -14.20 5.33
C PRO A 63 1.53 -14.91 4.35
N LEU A 64 0.99 -16.08 4.70
CA LEU A 64 0.03 -16.80 3.86
C LEU A 64 -1.28 -16.02 3.62
N LYS A 65 -1.59 -15.06 4.49
CA LYS A 65 -2.76 -14.18 4.38
C LYS A 65 -2.46 -12.86 3.68
N TYR A 66 -1.29 -12.71 3.06
CA TYR A 66 -0.89 -11.46 2.40
C TYR A 66 -1.92 -10.96 1.39
N ARG A 67 -2.63 -11.84 0.67
CA ARG A 67 -3.63 -11.43 -0.33
C ARG A 67 -4.77 -10.63 0.28
N SER A 68 -5.40 -11.13 1.35
CA SER A 68 -6.49 -10.42 2.03
C SER A 68 -6.01 -9.08 2.63
N LEU A 69 -4.83 -9.09 3.25
CA LEU A 69 -4.29 -7.90 3.92
C LEU A 69 -3.80 -6.84 2.93
N MET A 70 -3.15 -7.25 1.84
CA MET A 70 -2.72 -6.37 0.76
C MET A 70 -3.92 -5.76 0.04
N ASN A 71 -4.96 -6.55 -0.25
CA ASN A 71 -6.20 -6.04 -0.83
C ASN A 71 -6.87 -5.00 0.09
N PHE A 72 -6.88 -5.25 1.41
CA PHE A 72 -7.39 -4.27 2.36
C PHE A 72 -6.58 -2.96 2.31
N LEU A 73 -5.24 -3.04 2.36
CA LEU A 73 -4.36 -1.87 2.24
C LEU A 73 -4.57 -1.11 0.93
N SER A 74 -4.73 -1.82 -0.19
CA SER A 74 -4.99 -1.19 -1.50
C SER A 74 -6.33 -0.46 -1.53
N ASN A 75 -7.39 -1.06 -0.99
CA ASN A 75 -8.71 -0.45 -0.95
C ASN A 75 -8.68 0.88 -0.18
N ILE A 76 -8.11 0.89 1.03
CA ILE A 76 -8.00 2.11 1.84
C ILE A 76 -6.99 3.12 1.26
N LEU A 77 -6.03 2.67 0.43
CA LEU A 77 -5.11 3.55 -0.28
C LEU A 77 -5.83 4.36 -1.37
N ARG A 78 -6.92 3.85 -1.94
CA ARG A 78 -7.71 4.54 -2.98
C ARG A 78 -8.75 5.53 -2.43
N GLU A 79 -9.13 5.38 -1.17
CA GLU A 79 -10.09 6.31 -0.53
C GLU A 79 -9.48 7.70 -0.32
N GLU A 80 -10.26 8.71 0.08
CA GLU A 80 -9.69 10.01 0.48
C GLU A 80 -8.93 9.89 1.80
N GLY A 81 -7.88 10.71 1.97
CA GLY A 81 -7.12 10.74 3.22
C GLY A 81 -5.91 11.67 3.15
N GLY A 82 -5.44 12.11 4.31
CA GLY A 82 -4.30 13.00 4.45
C GLY A 82 -2.97 12.34 4.10
N PHE A 83 -1.97 13.19 3.87
CA PHE A 83 -0.64 12.79 3.45
C PHE A 83 0.00 11.73 4.36
N ASP A 84 0.02 11.95 5.68
CA ASP A 84 0.69 11.03 6.62
C ASP A 84 0.02 9.65 6.65
N TYR A 85 -1.31 9.62 6.51
CA TYR A 85 -2.05 8.37 6.41
C TYR A 85 -1.74 7.61 5.13
N LYS A 86 -1.76 8.29 3.97
CA LYS A 86 -1.38 7.68 2.68
C LYS A 86 0.06 7.21 2.69
N LYS A 87 0.96 8.01 3.26
CA LYS A 87 2.37 7.63 3.44
C LYS A 87 2.51 6.37 4.28
N ALA A 88 1.79 6.25 5.40
CA ALA A 88 1.83 5.05 6.24
C ALA A 88 1.37 3.79 5.48
N ILE A 89 0.37 3.90 4.62
CA ILE A 89 -0.08 2.79 3.77
C ILE A 89 0.97 2.42 2.73
N VAL A 90 1.50 3.39 1.99
CA VAL A 90 2.53 3.17 0.96
C VAL A 90 3.78 2.54 1.58
N ASP A 91 4.27 3.07 2.70
CA ASP A 91 5.42 2.53 3.42
C ASP A 91 5.14 1.09 3.89
N SER A 92 3.91 0.80 4.31
CA SER A 92 3.51 -0.56 4.69
C SER A 92 3.51 -1.52 3.51
N ILE A 93 2.96 -1.13 2.36
CA ILE A 93 2.98 -1.95 1.14
C ILE A 93 4.43 -2.21 0.68
N ILE A 94 5.29 -1.21 0.72
CA ILE A 94 6.72 -1.34 0.37
C ILE A 94 7.42 -2.38 1.28
N ILE A 95 7.16 -2.34 2.59
CA ILE A 95 7.71 -3.33 3.53
C ILE A 95 7.22 -4.73 3.19
N LEU A 96 5.91 -4.90 2.93
CA LEU A 96 5.35 -6.21 2.58
C LEU A 96 5.93 -6.77 1.28
N ILE A 97 6.16 -5.93 0.26
CA ILE A 97 6.80 -6.36 -1.00
C ILE A 97 8.24 -6.84 -0.77
N ARG A 98 8.97 -6.22 0.16
CA ARG A 98 10.35 -6.59 0.47
C ARG A 98 10.43 -7.90 1.26
N ASP A 99 9.53 -8.09 2.22
CA ASP A 99 9.60 -9.21 3.16
C ASP A 99 8.79 -10.44 2.72
N ILE A 100 7.83 -10.27 1.80
CA ILE A 100 6.98 -11.34 1.27
C ILE A 100 7.11 -11.39 -0.26
N PRO A 101 7.94 -12.31 -0.81
CA PRO A 101 8.16 -12.41 -2.26
C PRO A 101 6.87 -12.57 -3.07
N ASP A 102 5.92 -13.37 -2.57
CA ASP A 102 4.62 -13.64 -3.22
C ASP A 102 3.72 -12.40 -3.29
N ALA A 103 3.98 -11.38 -2.47
CA ALA A 103 3.24 -10.12 -2.46
C ALA A 103 3.78 -9.10 -3.46
N LYS A 104 4.94 -9.38 -4.10
CA LYS A 104 5.65 -8.42 -4.95
C LYS A 104 4.80 -7.96 -6.12
N GLU A 105 4.30 -8.87 -6.94
CA GLU A 105 3.57 -8.51 -8.15
C GLU A 105 2.27 -7.75 -7.83
N SER A 106 1.48 -8.25 -6.87
CA SER A 106 0.24 -7.59 -6.44
C SER A 106 0.50 -6.22 -5.82
N GLY A 107 1.52 -6.11 -4.96
CA GLY A 107 1.85 -4.85 -4.30
C GLY A 107 2.32 -3.79 -5.28
N LEU A 108 3.20 -4.15 -6.23
CA LEU A 108 3.65 -3.23 -7.28
C LEU A 108 2.49 -2.76 -8.16
N PHE A 109 1.54 -3.65 -8.47
CA PHE A 109 0.36 -3.29 -9.25
C PHE A 109 -0.51 -2.27 -8.51
N HIS A 110 -0.80 -2.48 -7.23
CA HIS A 110 -1.57 -1.52 -6.43
C HIS A 110 -0.89 -0.16 -6.29
N LEU A 111 0.45 -0.13 -6.20
CA LEU A 111 1.20 1.11 -6.21
C LEU A 111 1.13 1.82 -7.57
N CYS A 112 1.14 1.06 -8.67
CA CYS A 112 0.95 1.61 -10.01
C CYS A 112 -0.42 2.24 -10.21
N GLU A 113 -1.49 1.58 -9.75
CA GLU A 113 -2.84 2.14 -9.80
C GLU A 113 -2.93 3.41 -8.94
N PHE A 114 -2.32 3.42 -7.75
CA PHE A 114 -2.36 4.60 -6.88
C PHE A 114 -1.69 5.83 -7.50
N ILE A 115 -0.54 5.68 -8.16
CA ILE A 115 0.12 6.83 -8.80
C ILE A 115 -0.64 7.37 -10.01
N GLU A 116 -1.70 6.71 -10.49
CA GLU A 116 -2.51 7.26 -11.58
C GLU A 116 -3.30 8.49 -11.20
N ASP A 117 -3.81 8.52 -9.97
CA ASP A 117 -4.68 9.56 -9.43
C ASP A 117 -4.11 10.20 -8.14
N CYS A 118 -2.82 9.97 -7.84
CA CYS A 118 -2.18 10.48 -6.62
C CYS A 118 -1.87 11.98 -6.71
N GLU A 119 -2.52 12.76 -5.86
CA GLU A 119 -2.27 14.21 -5.71
C GLU A 119 -0.94 14.55 -5.00
N PHE A 120 -0.40 13.61 -4.23
CA PHE A 120 0.81 13.84 -3.41
C PHE A 120 2.08 13.63 -4.22
N THR A 121 2.69 14.72 -4.67
CA THR A 121 3.94 14.70 -5.45
C THR A 121 5.05 13.86 -4.80
N TYR A 122 5.21 13.94 -3.47
CA TYR A 122 6.22 13.17 -2.75
C TYR A 122 5.96 11.65 -2.80
N LEU A 123 4.70 11.22 -2.65
CA LEU A 123 4.37 9.80 -2.72
C LEU A 123 4.53 9.26 -4.14
N SER A 124 4.10 10.03 -5.14
CA SER A 124 4.29 9.67 -6.55
C SER A 124 5.76 9.47 -6.90
N THR A 125 6.65 10.36 -6.45
CA THR A 125 8.09 10.25 -6.72
C THR A 125 8.73 9.08 -5.95
N GLN A 126 8.35 8.86 -4.70
CA GLN A 126 8.81 7.73 -3.89
C GLN A 126 8.42 6.39 -4.53
N ILE A 127 7.17 6.27 -4.97
CA ILE A 127 6.66 5.05 -5.61
C ILE A 127 7.34 4.83 -6.96
N LEU A 128 7.47 5.86 -7.80
CA LEU A 128 8.18 5.75 -9.08
C LEU A 128 9.63 5.26 -8.87
N HIS A 129 10.34 5.85 -7.91
CA HIS A 129 11.68 5.39 -7.57
C HIS A 129 11.71 3.92 -7.15
N PHE A 130 10.74 3.48 -6.33
CA PHE A 130 10.62 2.10 -5.89
C PHE A 130 10.29 1.15 -7.06
N LEU A 131 9.35 1.51 -7.94
CA LEU A 131 9.02 0.79 -9.16
C LEU A 131 10.26 0.62 -10.05
N GLY A 132 11.11 1.65 -10.16
CA GLY A 132 12.34 1.58 -10.93
C GLY A 132 13.37 0.58 -10.40
N ASN A 133 13.28 0.23 -9.11
CA ASN A 133 14.19 -0.73 -8.47
C ASN A 133 13.62 -2.15 -8.48
N GLU A 134 12.32 -2.32 -8.25
CA GLU A 134 11.68 -3.63 -8.10
C GLU A 134 10.96 -4.11 -9.36
N GLY A 135 10.40 -3.20 -10.16
CA GLY A 135 9.67 -3.52 -11.40
C GLY A 135 10.51 -4.29 -12.44
N PRO A 136 11.79 -3.91 -12.71
CA PRO A 136 12.65 -4.67 -13.62
C PRO A 136 12.95 -6.11 -13.18
N LYS A 137 12.74 -6.43 -11.90
CA LYS A 137 12.99 -7.77 -11.32
C LYS A 137 11.76 -8.68 -11.36
N THR A 138 10.63 -8.20 -11.88
CA THR A 138 9.39 -8.97 -11.98
C THR A 138 9.42 -9.91 -13.18
N SER A 139 8.48 -10.85 -13.23
CA SER A 139 8.34 -11.79 -14.35
C SER A 139 7.99 -11.10 -15.68
N ASP A 140 7.30 -9.96 -15.62
CA ASP A 140 6.85 -9.21 -16.78
C ASP A 140 6.99 -7.68 -16.56
N PRO A 141 8.22 -7.14 -16.69
CA PRO A 141 8.48 -5.72 -16.45
C PRO A 141 7.71 -4.77 -17.39
N SER A 142 7.36 -5.24 -18.59
CA SER A 142 6.69 -4.44 -19.62
C SER A 142 5.34 -3.90 -19.16
N LYS A 143 4.65 -4.62 -18.27
CA LYS A 143 3.36 -4.21 -17.69
C LYS A 143 3.42 -2.86 -16.97
N TYR A 144 4.55 -2.53 -16.32
CA TYR A 144 4.70 -1.33 -15.52
C TYR A 144 5.01 -0.08 -16.36
N ILE A 145 5.55 -0.26 -17.58
CA ILE A 145 6.03 0.83 -18.42
C ILE A 145 4.92 1.81 -18.74
N ARG A 146 3.71 1.33 -19.07
CA ARG A 146 2.56 2.20 -19.37
C ARG A 146 2.24 3.14 -18.21
N TYR A 147 2.18 2.60 -16.99
CA TYR A 147 1.88 3.38 -15.79
C TYR A 147 2.93 4.46 -15.55
N ILE A 148 4.21 4.12 -15.74
CA ILE A 148 5.32 5.07 -15.55
C ILE A 148 5.34 6.12 -16.67
N TYR A 149 5.16 5.71 -17.92
CA TYR A 149 5.19 6.58 -19.10
C TYR A 149 4.09 7.64 -19.07
N ASN A 150 2.87 7.26 -18.64
CA ASN A 150 1.77 8.22 -18.49
C ASN A 150 2.12 9.37 -17.52
N ARG A 151 2.92 9.10 -16.47
CA ARG A 151 3.40 10.15 -15.53
C ARG A 151 4.42 11.09 -16.15
N VAL A 152 5.04 10.75 -17.29
CA VAL A 152 5.92 11.68 -18.02
C VAL A 152 5.11 12.76 -18.73
N ILE A 153 3.86 12.47 -19.09
CA ILE A 153 3.02 13.36 -19.89
C ILE A 153 2.05 14.15 -19.01
N LEU A 154 1.43 13.50 -18.04
CA LEU A 154 0.26 14.02 -17.33
C LEU A 154 0.59 14.78 -16.04
N GLU A 155 1.85 14.85 -15.62
CA GLU A 155 2.23 15.28 -14.28
C GLU A 155 3.16 16.50 -14.22
N ASN A 156 3.36 17.02 -13.01
CA ASN A 156 4.29 18.11 -12.74
C ASN A 156 5.77 17.74 -12.99
N ALA A 157 6.64 18.76 -13.06
CA ALA A 157 8.05 18.57 -13.41
C ALA A 157 8.81 17.56 -12.51
N THR A 158 8.52 17.55 -11.21
CA THR A 158 9.20 16.67 -10.24
C THR A 158 8.83 15.20 -10.45
N VAL A 159 7.54 14.92 -10.65
CA VAL A 159 7.05 13.57 -10.96
C VAL A 159 7.56 13.12 -12.32
N ARG A 160 7.54 14.01 -13.33
CA ARG A 160 8.09 13.72 -14.67
C ARG A 160 9.57 13.35 -14.63
N ALA A 161 10.39 14.09 -13.90
CA ALA A 161 11.82 13.77 -13.75
C ALA A 161 12.03 12.39 -13.11
N SER A 162 11.21 12.05 -12.11
CA SER A 162 11.24 10.73 -11.47
C SER A 162 10.79 9.62 -12.42
N ALA A 163 9.75 9.86 -13.21
CA ALA A 163 9.24 8.90 -14.20
C ALA A 163 10.27 8.63 -15.31
N VAL A 164 10.91 9.68 -15.85
CA VAL A 164 12.00 9.53 -16.84
C VAL A 164 13.16 8.73 -16.26
N SER A 165 13.59 9.03 -15.04
CA SER A 165 14.65 8.29 -14.34
C SER A 165 14.27 6.82 -14.13
N THR A 166 12.99 6.56 -13.85
CA THR A 166 12.44 5.22 -13.69
C THR A 166 12.47 4.45 -15.01
N LEU A 167 12.01 5.05 -16.11
CA LEU A 167 12.06 4.43 -17.44
C LEU A 167 13.51 4.14 -17.88
N ALA A 168 14.44 5.04 -17.58
CA ALA A 168 15.86 4.82 -17.87
C ALA A 168 16.41 3.59 -17.14
N LYS A 169 16.00 3.35 -15.88
CA LYS A 169 16.34 2.11 -15.16
C LYS A 169 15.76 0.86 -15.83
N PHE A 170 14.50 0.92 -16.27
CA PHE A 170 13.90 -0.19 -17.02
C PHE A 170 14.66 -0.49 -18.32
N GLY A 171 14.98 0.53 -19.11
CA GLY A 171 15.78 0.36 -20.34
C GLY A 171 17.19 -0.17 -20.09
N ALA A 172 17.81 0.18 -18.97
CA ALA A 172 19.14 -0.32 -18.61
C ALA A 172 19.13 -1.79 -18.13
N LEU A 173 18.09 -2.18 -17.37
CA LEU A 173 18.04 -3.46 -16.65
C LEU A 173 17.25 -4.56 -17.36
N VAL A 174 16.32 -4.23 -18.25
CA VAL A 174 15.47 -5.21 -18.94
C VAL A 174 15.98 -5.41 -20.37
N ASP A 175 16.63 -6.54 -20.63
CA ASP A 175 17.25 -6.80 -21.94
C ASP A 175 16.26 -6.84 -23.10
N ALA A 176 15.01 -7.27 -22.85
CA ALA A 176 13.96 -7.27 -23.86
C ALA A 176 13.51 -5.86 -24.32
N LEU A 177 13.90 -4.80 -23.59
CA LEU A 177 13.60 -3.41 -23.92
C LEU A 177 14.79 -2.69 -24.58
N LYS A 178 15.94 -3.36 -24.74
CA LYS A 178 17.14 -2.81 -25.37
C LYS A 178 17.09 -2.92 -26.88
#